data_AF-A0A972R942-F1
#
_entry.id   AF-A0A972R942-F1
#
_cell.length_a   1.000
_cell.length_b   1.000
_cell.length_c   1.000
_cell.angle_alpha   90.00
_cell.angle_beta   90.00
_cell.angle_gamma   90.00
#
_symmetry.space_group_name_H-M   'P 1'
#
loop_
_entity.id
_entity.type
_entity.pdbx_description
1 polymer ?
#
loop_
_entity_poly.entity_id
_entity_poly.type
_entity_poly.pdbx_seq_one_letter_code
_entity_poly.pdbx_strand_id
1 'polypeptide(L)'
;MILIKRFNRFLIFENTPSEEPGIFDVPDMVFKLDPDRVFCLTTYSQRLAELRKTRDNYLGGNTGDYADQEHVKKELNYASRIYCLHSKWNIINVTNKPIEEISSEILSILRTKNIHR
;
A
#
# COMPACT_ATOMS: atom_id res chain seq x y z
N MET A 1 1.06 6.73 -8.33
CA MET A 1 0.13 5.76 -8.98
C MET A 1 -0.09 4.58 -8.03
N ILE A 2 -1.33 4.22 -7.73
CA ILE A 2 -1.61 3.09 -6.83
C ILE A 2 -1.41 1.80 -7.64
N LEU A 3 -0.31 1.10 -7.40
CA LEU A 3 -0.04 -0.16 -8.09
C LEU A 3 -0.81 -1.26 -7.38
N ILE A 4 -1.71 -1.88 -8.14
CA ILE A 4 -2.38 -3.09 -7.72
C ILE A 4 -1.51 -4.26 -8.16
N LYS A 5 -0.79 -4.87 -7.22
CA LYS A 5 -0.11 -6.14 -7.49
C LYS A 5 -1.01 -7.30 -7.10
N ARG A 6 -1.38 -8.11 -8.09
CA ARG A 6 -2.04 -9.39 -7.87
C ARG A 6 -1.00 -10.42 -7.45
N PHE A 7 -0.98 -10.78 -6.17
CA PHE A 7 -0.19 -11.90 -5.66
C PHE A 7 -1.11 -13.08 -5.38
N ASN A 8 -1.05 -14.09 -6.24
CA ASN A 8 -1.78 -15.34 -6.08
C ASN A 8 -3.32 -15.16 -5.97
N ARG A 9 -3.90 -15.27 -4.76
CA ARG A 9 -5.35 -15.17 -4.48
C ARG A 9 -5.82 -13.81 -3.93
N PHE A 10 -4.94 -12.82 -3.80
CA PHE A 10 -5.26 -11.52 -3.20
C PHE A 10 -4.60 -10.35 -3.96
N LEU A 11 -5.11 -9.14 -3.72
CA LEU A 11 -4.56 -7.91 -4.26
C LEU A 11 -3.83 -7.12 -3.18
N ILE A 12 -2.65 -6.64 -3.54
CA ILE A 12 -1.83 -5.73 -2.75
C ILE A 12 -1.92 -4.34 -3.36
N PHE A 13 -2.24 -3.36 -2.52
CA PHE A 13 -2.20 -1.93 -2.85
C PHE A 13 -0.86 -1.37 -2.39
N GLU A 14 0.02 -1.04 -3.32
CA GLU A 14 1.32 -0.40 -3.04
C GLU A 14 1.39 0.96 -3.75
N ASN A 15 1.87 1.99 -3.05
CA ASN A 15 2.04 3.32 -3.64
C ASN A 15 3.30 3.37 -4.51
N THR A 16 3.17 3.62 -5.82
CA THR A 16 4.34 3.94 -6.66
C THR A 16 4.63 5.44 -6.63
N PRO A 17 5.92 5.81 -6.83
CA PRO A 17 6.27 7.15 -7.29
C PRO A 17 5.33 7.62 -8.38
N SER A 18 4.80 8.83 -8.23
CA SER A 18 4.30 9.62 -9.34
C SER A 18 4.71 11.05 -9.10
N GLU A 19 5.18 11.72 -10.16
CA GLU A 19 5.65 13.11 -10.13
C GLU A 19 4.50 14.12 -9.89
N GLU A 20 3.25 13.68 -10.05
CA GLU A 20 2.06 14.52 -9.95
C GLU A 20 1.19 14.09 -8.76
N PRO A 21 0.90 14.97 -7.78
CA PRO A 21 -0.13 14.75 -6.76
C PRO A 21 -1.51 14.92 -7.39
N GLY A 22 -1.86 14.03 -8.31
CA GLY A 22 -3.14 13.97 -9.00
C GLY A 22 -4.01 12.86 -8.43
N ILE A 23 -5.32 13.09 -8.39
CA ILE A 23 -6.37 12.16 -7.95
C ILE A 23 -6.14 10.79 -8.60
N PHE A 24 -5.67 9.81 -7.81
CA PHE A 24 -5.55 8.44 -8.27
C PHE A 24 -6.84 7.73 -7.98
N ASP A 25 -7.77 7.79 -8.94
CA ASP A 25 -8.98 6.99 -8.86
C ASP A 25 -8.57 5.51 -8.77
N VAL A 26 -9.03 4.87 -7.70
CA VAL A 26 -8.87 3.44 -7.52
C VAL A 26 -9.59 2.76 -8.69
N PRO A 27 -8.91 1.92 -9.48
CA PRO A 27 -9.52 1.26 -10.62
C PRO A 27 -10.81 0.54 -10.22
N ASP A 28 -11.88 0.69 -11.02
CA ASP A 28 -13.20 0.09 -10.74
C ASP A 28 -13.15 -1.43 -10.54
N MET A 29 -12.15 -2.09 -11.13
CA MET A 29 -11.91 -3.52 -10.95
C MET A 29 -11.74 -3.89 -9.47
N VAL A 30 -11.17 -3.01 -8.67
CA VAL A 30 -10.96 -3.23 -7.23
C VAL A 30 -12.29 -3.37 -6.50
N PHE A 31 -13.28 -2.54 -6.85
CA PHE A 31 -14.59 -2.54 -6.22
C PHE A 31 -15.43 -3.76 -6.61
N LYS A 32 -15.09 -4.43 -7.73
CA LYS A 32 -15.74 -5.66 -8.18
C LYS A 32 -15.23 -6.91 -7.47
N LEU A 33 -14.18 -6.80 -6.67
CA LEU A 33 -13.59 -7.94 -5.97
C LEU A 33 -14.26 -8.18 -4.64
N ASP A 34 -14.12 -9.42 -4.16
CA ASP A 34 -14.53 -9.78 -2.81
C ASP A 34 -13.75 -8.90 -1.81
N PRO A 35 -14.42 -7.98 -1.08
CA PRO A 35 -13.74 -7.02 -0.22
C PRO A 35 -12.96 -7.70 0.90
N ASP A 36 -13.29 -8.95 1.25
CA ASP A 36 -12.55 -9.74 2.23
C ASP A 36 -11.17 -10.19 1.73
N ARG A 37 -10.95 -10.14 0.41
CA ARG A 37 -9.69 -10.47 -0.26
C ARG A 37 -8.88 -9.25 -0.69
N VAL A 38 -9.33 -8.07 -0.29
CA VAL A 38 -8.64 -6.79 -0.54
C VAL A 38 -7.79 -6.46 0.69
N PHE A 39 -6.49 -6.26 0.46
CA PHE A 39 -5.51 -5.96 1.50
C PHE A 39 -4.78 -4.64 1.19
N CYS A 40 -4.96 -3.67 2.07
CA CYS A 40 -4.34 -2.36 1.98
C CYS A 40 -3.07 -2.37 2.82
N LEU A 41 -1.91 -2.11 2.21
CA LEU A 41 -0.65 -2.02 2.94
C LEU A 41 -0.35 -0.55 3.26
N THR A 42 -0.16 -0.25 4.53
CA THR A 42 0.20 1.09 4.99
C THR A 42 1.54 1.08 5.73
N THR A 43 2.25 2.20 5.70
CA THR A 43 3.55 2.38 6.34
C THR A 43 3.70 3.82 6.84
N TYR A 44 4.64 4.07 7.74
CA TYR A 44 4.93 5.44 8.20
C TYR A 44 5.65 6.27 7.13
N SER A 45 5.27 7.54 7.01
CA SER A 45 5.84 8.47 6.02
C SER A 45 7.36 8.61 6.14
N GLN A 46 7.87 8.69 7.37
CA GLN A 46 9.30 8.78 7.63
C GLN A 46 10.06 7.55 7.09
N ARG A 47 9.57 6.35 7.39
CA ARG A 47 10.18 5.10 6.92
C ARG A 47 10.11 4.96 5.41
N LEU A 48 8.99 5.33 4.81
CA LEU A 48 8.83 5.30 3.36
C LEU A 48 9.77 6.31 2.68
N ALA A 49 9.93 7.51 3.25
CA ALA A 49 10.89 8.49 2.77
C ALA A 49 12.34 7.98 2.88
N GLU A 50 12.72 7.36 4.00
CA GLU A 50 14.04 6.72 4.17
C GLU A 50 14.30 5.62 3.14
N LEU A 51 13.30 4.76 2.89
CA LEU A 51 13.40 3.71 1.87
C LEU A 51 13.54 4.30 0.46
N ARG A 52 12.76 5.35 0.15
CA ARG A 52 12.84 6.07 -1.13
C ARG A 52 14.22 6.72 -1.32
N LYS A 53 14.75 7.40 -0.30
CA LYS A 53 16.11 7.95 -0.30
C LYS A 53 17.17 6.88 -0.53
N THR A 54 17.04 5.74 0.14
CA THR A 54 17.98 4.62 -0.01
C THR A 54 17.96 4.07 -1.44
N ARG A 55 16.77 3.93 -2.03
CA ARG A 55 16.61 3.49 -3.43
C ARG A 55 17.14 4.52 -4.41
N ASP A 56 16.91 5.81 -4.18
CA ASP A 56 17.42 6.88 -5.03
C ASP A 56 18.95 6.90 -5.05
N ASN A 57 19.58 6.81 -3.88
CA ASN A 57 21.04 6.68 -3.78
C ASN A 57 21.56 5.45 -4.55
N TYR A 58 20.81 4.35 -4.53
CA TYR A 58 21.18 3.12 -5.26
C TYR A 58 20.97 3.23 -6.79
N LEU A 59 20.06 4.10 -7.24
CA LEU A 59 19.68 4.28 -8.65
C LEU A 59 20.35 5.48 -9.33
N GLY A 60 21.22 6.22 -8.63
CA GLY A 60 22.01 7.31 -9.21
C GLY A 60 21.60 8.73 -8.78
N GLY A 61 20.74 8.87 -7.75
CA GLY A 61 20.57 10.12 -7.00
C GLY A 61 19.81 11.25 -7.70
N ASN A 62 18.84 10.92 -8.56
CA ASN A 62 18.19 11.90 -9.44
C ASN A 62 16.68 12.02 -9.22
N THR A 63 16.17 11.64 -8.05
CA THR A 63 14.72 11.50 -7.84
C THR A 63 14.05 12.73 -7.17
N GLY A 64 14.79 13.78 -6.82
CA GLY A 64 14.23 15.12 -6.51
C GLY A 64 13.24 15.16 -5.32
N ASP A 65 12.17 15.96 -5.43
CA ASP A 65 11.07 16.13 -4.45
C ASP A 65 10.33 14.82 -4.08
N TYR A 66 10.62 13.72 -4.76
CA TYR A 66 10.04 12.39 -4.53
C TYR A 66 10.35 11.79 -3.15
N ALA A 67 11.50 12.14 -2.60
CA ALA A 67 11.94 11.72 -1.28
C ALA A 67 11.50 12.69 -0.17
N ASP A 68 10.77 13.76 -0.53
CA ASP A 68 10.30 14.73 0.45
C ASP A 68 9.23 14.11 1.35
N GLN A 69 9.42 14.30 2.65
CA GLN A 69 8.57 13.69 3.66
C GLN A 69 7.15 14.27 3.64
N GLU A 70 6.96 15.53 3.27
CA GLU A 70 5.64 16.14 3.15
C GLU A 70 4.88 15.57 1.96
N HIS A 71 5.55 15.34 0.83
CA HIS A 71 4.95 14.68 -0.32
C HIS A 71 4.47 13.27 0.03
N VAL A 72 5.36 12.47 0.64
CA VAL A 72 5.04 11.10 1.11
C VAL A 72 3.87 11.12 2.11
N LYS A 73 3.83 12.10 3.01
CA LYS A 73 2.74 12.24 3.98
C LYS A 73 1.40 12.53 3.30
N LYS A 74 1.38 13.39 2.27
CA LYS A 74 0.16 13.66 1.48
C LYS A 74 -0.34 12.41 0.78
N GLU A 75 0.55 11.63 0.17
CA GLU A 75 0.21 10.35 -0.49
C GLU A 75 -0.40 9.34 0.50
N LEU A 76 0.24 9.15 1.66
CA LEU A 76 -0.24 8.22 2.68
C LEU A 76 -1.58 8.66 3.27
N ASN A 77 -1.77 9.96 3.49
CA ASN A 77 -3.05 10.50 3.93
C ASN A 77 -4.16 10.27 2.90
N TYR A 78 -3.86 10.46 1.61
CA TYR A 78 -4.81 10.17 0.54
C TYR A 78 -5.19 8.68 0.51
N ALA A 79 -4.21 7.78 0.56
CA ALA A 79 -4.44 6.34 0.62
C ALA A 79 -5.26 5.95 1.86
N SER A 80 -4.93 6.52 3.03
CA SER A 80 -5.68 6.27 4.26
C SER A 80 -7.14 6.71 4.14
N ARG A 81 -7.43 7.82 3.47
CA ARG A 81 -8.82 8.27 3.24
C ARG A 81 -9.60 7.26 2.40
N ILE A 82 -8.99 6.74 1.33
CA ILE A 82 -9.59 5.67 0.52
C ILE A 82 -9.84 4.43 1.37
N TYR A 83 -8.85 3.98 2.14
CA TYR A 83 -9.01 2.78 2.96
C TYR A 83 -10.12 2.94 4.01
N CYS A 84 -10.26 4.13 4.61
CA CYS A 84 -11.33 4.45 5.54
C CYS A 84 -12.73 4.46 4.89
N LEU A 85 -12.84 4.83 3.61
CA LEU A 85 -14.12 4.76 2.87
C LEU A 85 -14.58 3.30 2.65
N HIS A 86 -13.66 2.34 2.68
CA HIS A 86 -13.93 0.92 2.45
C HIS A 86 -13.72 0.07 3.71
N SER A 87 -14.63 0.18 4.68
CA SER A 87 -14.56 -0.47 6.00
C SER A 87 -14.41 -2.00 5.98
N LYS A 88 -14.72 -2.66 4.85
CA LYS A 88 -14.57 -4.12 4.69
C LYS A 88 -13.15 -4.55 4.31
N TRP A 89 -12.32 -3.62 3.83
CA TRP A 89 -10.96 -3.91 3.40
C TRP A 89 -10.07 -4.14 4.62
N ASN A 90 -9.15 -5.09 4.51
CA ASN A 90 -8.20 -5.36 5.58
C ASN A 90 -7.01 -4.42 5.43
N ILE A 91 -6.75 -3.59 6.44
CA ILE A 91 -5.61 -2.67 6.46
C ILE A 91 -4.50 -3.31 7.29
N ILE A 92 -3.33 -3.48 6.70
CA ILE A 92 -2.15 -4.06 7.34
C ILE A 92 -1.05 -3.02 7.38
N ASN A 93 -0.56 -2.71 8.59
CA ASN A 93 0.63 -1.91 8.75
C ASN A 93 1.87 -2.78 8.54
N VAL A 94 2.65 -2.45 7.53
CA VAL A 94 3.88 -3.18 7.13
C VAL A 94 5.16 -2.50 7.63
N THR A 95 5.03 -1.44 8.42
CA THR A 95 6.21 -0.69 8.91
C THR A 95 7.13 -1.59 9.73
N ASN A 96 8.40 -1.67 9.33
CA ASN A 96 9.44 -2.51 9.95
C ASN A 96 9.11 -4.01 10.00
N LYS A 97 8.09 -4.48 9.26
CA LYS A 97 7.77 -5.90 9.20
C LYS A 97 8.53 -6.57 8.04
N PRO A 98 9.14 -7.74 8.26
CA PRO A 98 9.71 -8.53 7.19
C PRO A 98 8.59 -9.09 6.28
N ILE A 99 8.92 -9.39 5.03
CA ILE A 99 7.93 -9.82 4.03
C ILE A 99 7.24 -11.13 4.41
N GLU A 100 7.94 -11.99 5.15
CA GLU A 100 7.47 -13.26 5.68
C GLU A 100 6.37 -13.05 6.74
N GLU A 101 6.53 -12.05 7.60
CA GLU A 101 5.55 -11.71 8.63
C GLU A 101 4.29 -11.11 8.00
N ILE A 102 4.47 -10.17 7.05
CA ILE A 102 3.36 -9.58 6.28
C ILE A 102 2.56 -10.68 5.56
N SER A 103 3.26 -11.62 4.92
CA SER A 103 2.63 -12.74 4.23
C SER A 103 1.86 -13.65 5.19
N SER A 104 2.44 -13.94 6.35
CA SER A 104 1.81 -14.77 7.38
C SER A 104 0.54 -14.11 7.95
N GLU A 105 0.57 -12.80 8.14
CA GLU A 105 -0.58 -12.01 8.60
C GLU A 105 -1.71 -12.02 7.58
N ILE A 106 -1.42 -11.77 6.29
CA ILE A 106 -2.40 -11.86 5.19
C ILE A 106 -3.03 -13.25 5.15
N LEU A 107 -2.22 -14.31 5.20
CA LEU A 107 -2.71 -15.69 5.18
C LEU A 107 -3.57 -16.02 6.39
N SER A 108 -3.22 -15.52 7.57
CA SER A 108 -3.99 -15.70 8.81
C SER A 108 -5.38 -15.09 8.68
N ILE A 109 -5.47 -13.84 8.20
CA ILE A 109 -6.75 -13.15 7.97
C ILE A 109 -7.60 -13.91 6.95
N LEU A 110 -7.00 -14.38 5.86
CA LEU A 110 -7.71 -15.17 4.83
C LEU A 110 -8.28 -16.48 5.38
N ARG A 111 -7.55 -17.17 6.26
CA ARG A 111 -8.03 -18.40 6.92
C ARG A 111 -9.20 -18.10 7.84
N THR A 112 -9.08 -17.11 8.71
CA THR A 112 -10.15 -16.72 9.65
C THR A 112 -11.45 -16.38 8.92
N LYS A 113 -11.36 -15.65 7.81
CA LYS A 113 -12.53 -15.30 6.98
C LYS A 113 -13.08 -16.49 6.18
N ASN A 114 -12.26 -17.48 5.80
CA ASN A 114 -12.73 -18.71 5.15
C ASN A 114 -13.47 -19.64 6.13
N ILE A 115 -13.10 -19.65 7.41
CA ILE A 115 -13.71 -20.53 8.41
C ILE A 115 -15.15 -20.10 8.77
N HIS A 116 -15.50 -18.83 8.55
CA HIS A 116 -16.83 -18.27 8.85
C HIS A 116 -17.78 -18.27 7.64
N ARG A 117 -17.43 -18.97 6.55
CA ARG A 117 -18.17 -18.98 5.28
C ARG A 117 -18.50 -20.41 4.87
#